data_AF-A0A1I6YED6-F1
#
_entry.id   AF-A0A1I6YED6-F1
#
_cell.length_a   1.000
_cell.length_b   1.000
_cell.length_c   1.000
_cell.angle_alpha   90.00
_cell.angle_beta   90.00
_cell.angle_gamma   90.00
#
_symmetry.space_group_name_H-M   'P 1'
#
loop_
_entity.id
_entity.type
_entity.pdbx_description
1 polymer ?
#
loop_
_entity_poly.entity_id
_entity_poly.type
_entity_poly.pdbx_seq_one_letter_code
_entity_poly.pdbx_strand_id
1 'polypeptide(L)'
;MWVKLVVSGLLLGVLSAFAAWAVHWSFEDHQETTYELPGAVTKLSLGHGPREVDPAARPEATAELREYLVEHSLTLVIVPAGDGPPRLVVADPAGVLPWYTPPNPTGKHEPGRARRGYVFEDTYSQRRWRRGSSPTLVPAEIEIVGTVSPPEDADDLQYVRPLGEYPLPLGQYLVNTDDPGELAEIRDIAYRAGFADFSTERVPLWQHLRDDPLVGSTGTLLGAGCLAAMLFWTLGLRDRAGEFAIRTRHGATRARLVRQVWPRGLPFQLLGIVLGVAITGALVSLVGLRPPDRVDWLVMAAAVTGGLLAAAPTWLLATVLGTRVRSGVGRAE
;
A
#
# COMPACT_ATOMS: atom_id res chain seq x y z
N MET A 1 -9.09 2.17 -39.14
CA MET A 1 -9.64 1.99 -37.78
C MET A 1 -8.66 1.26 -36.86
N TRP A 2 -8.01 0.19 -37.30
CA TRP A 2 -7.11 -0.59 -36.43
C TRP A 2 -5.94 0.21 -35.87
N VAL A 3 -5.24 1.01 -36.69
CA VAL A 3 -4.17 1.92 -36.23
C VAL A 3 -4.68 2.86 -35.12
N LYS A 4 -5.87 3.44 -35.30
CA LYS A 4 -6.50 4.32 -34.30
C LYS A 4 -6.73 3.58 -32.97
N LEU A 5 -7.18 2.32 -33.01
CA LEU A 5 -7.40 1.48 -31.83
C LEU A 5 -6.08 1.09 -31.14
N VAL A 6 -5.03 0.77 -31.90
CA VAL A 6 -3.71 0.45 -31.35
C VAL A 6 -3.10 1.67 -30.68
N VAL A 7 -3.10 2.83 -31.33
CA VAL A 7 -2.50 4.07 -30.78
C VAL A 7 -3.25 4.55 -29.53
N SER A 8 -4.58 4.59 -29.57
CA SER A 8 -5.37 4.94 -28.38
C SER A 8 -5.25 3.89 -27.27
N GLY A 9 -5.20 2.60 -27.62
CA GLY A 9 -4.91 1.52 -26.67
C GLY A 9 -3.54 1.66 -26.02
N LEU A 10 -2.52 2.08 -26.78
CA LEU A 10 -1.18 2.36 -26.26
C LEU A 10 -1.20 3.48 -25.23
N LEU A 11 -1.84 4.61 -25.55
CA LEU A 11 -1.96 5.73 -24.60
C LEU A 11 -2.71 5.32 -23.33
N LEU A 12 -3.79 4.55 -23.46
CA LEU A 12 -4.50 3.99 -22.30
C LEU A 12 -3.64 3.00 -21.52
N GLY A 13 -2.81 2.21 -22.18
CA GLY A 13 -1.84 1.31 -21.53
C GLY A 13 -0.81 2.08 -20.71
N VAL A 14 -0.28 3.19 -21.25
CA VAL A 14 0.62 4.08 -20.52
C VAL A 14 -0.07 4.67 -19.29
N LEU A 15 -1.28 5.21 -19.44
CA LEU A 15 -2.05 5.77 -18.31
C LEU A 15 -2.37 4.71 -17.25
N SER A 16 -2.72 3.50 -17.67
CA SER A 16 -3.00 2.40 -16.75
C SER A 16 -1.74 1.91 -16.03
N ALA A 17 -0.57 1.96 -16.68
CA ALA A 17 0.70 1.68 -16.03
C ALA A 17 1.01 2.71 -14.95
N PHE A 18 0.85 4.01 -15.25
CA PHE A 18 1.03 5.05 -14.24
C PHE A 18 0.08 4.90 -13.04
N ALA A 19 -1.19 4.58 -13.28
CA ALA A 19 -2.13 4.33 -12.19
C ALA A 19 -1.74 3.10 -11.34
N ALA A 20 -1.26 2.02 -11.97
CA ALA A 20 -0.80 0.83 -11.26
C ALA A 20 0.44 1.11 -10.41
N TRP A 21 1.41 1.86 -10.94
CA TRP A 21 2.60 2.29 -10.19
C TRP A 21 2.23 3.24 -9.04
N ALA A 22 1.30 4.18 -9.26
CA ALA A 22 0.84 5.05 -8.19
C ALA A 22 0.20 4.27 -7.02
N VAL A 23 -0.64 3.28 -7.33
CA VAL A 23 -1.22 2.41 -6.30
C VAL A 23 -0.15 1.57 -5.61
N HIS A 24 0.85 1.09 -6.34
CA HIS A 24 1.93 0.32 -5.77
C HIS A 24 2.80 1.15 -4.81
N TRP A 25 3.23 2.34 -5.21
CA TRP A 25 4.01 3.23 -4.35
C TRP A 25 3.22 3.73 -3.15
N SER A 26 1.91 4.00 -3.33
CA SER A 26 1.01 4.32 -2.20
C SER A 26 0.85 3.14 -1.24
N PHE A 27 0.89 1.91 -1.76
CA PHE A 27 0.89 0.72 -0.92
C PHE A 27 2.21 0.54 -0.16
N GLU A 28 3.36 0.82 -0.78
CA GLU A 28 4.67 0.83 -0.12
C GLU A 28 4.71 1.90 1.00
N ASP A 29 4.30 3.14 0.71
CA ASP A 29 4.18 4.21 1.73
C ASP A 29 3.26 3.81 2.89
N HIS A 30 2.17 3.11 2.60
CA HIS A 30 1.30 2.53 3.62
C HIS A 30 2.00 1.44 4.46
N GLN A 31 2.81 0.58 3.83
CA GLN A 31 3.59 -0.43 4.53
C GLN A 31 4.69 0.18 5.40
N GLU A 32 5.36 1.22 4.91
CA GLU A 32 6.35 2.01 5.66
C GLU A 32 5.69 2.63 6.91
N THR A 33 4.58 3.33 6.74
CA THR A 33 3.86 3.98 7.86
C THR A 33 3.29 3.01 8.89
N THR A 34 3.08 1.75 8.51
CA THR A 34 2.59 0.68 9.39
C THR A 34 3.69 -0.28 9.86
N TYR A 35 4.96 -0.04 9.51
CA TYR A 35 6.08 -0.97 9.73
C TYR A 35 5.77 -2.41 9.30
N GLU A 36 5.05 -2.55 8.19
CA GLU A 36 4.61 -3.83 7.62
C GLU A 36 3.72 -4.68 8.55
N LEU A 37 3.04 -4.05 9.51
CA LEU A 37 2.05 -4.73 10.36
C LEU A 37 0.90 -5.29 9.50
N PRO A 38 0.63 -6.61 9.55
CA PRO A 38 -0.44 -7.20 8.77
C PRO A 38 -1.81 -6.95 9.39
N GLY A 39 -2.84 -6.86 8.56
CA GLY A 39 -4.24 -6.76 9.00
C GLY A 39 -4.71 -5.33 9.25
N ALA A 40 -5.67 -5.16 10.15
CA ALA A 40 -6.19 -3.85 10.51
C ALA A 40 -5.23 -3.19 11.51
N VAL A 41 -4.64 -2.06 11.12
CA VAL A 41 -3.66 -1.35 11.97
C VAL A 41 -4.30 -0.12 12.60
N THR A 42 -4.17 -0.02 13.92
CA THR A 42 -4.57 1.15 14.69
C THR A 42 -3.37 1.80 15.36
N LYS A 43 -3.26 3.11 15.20
CA LYS A 43 -2.24 3.95 15.81
C LYS A 43 -2.81 4.63 17.06
N LEU A 44 -2.18 4.39 18.20
CA LEU A 44 -2.49 5.01 19.48
C LEU A 44 -1.35 5.97 19.85
N SER A 45 -1.67 7.25 20.05
CA SER A 45 -0.69 8.26 20.46
C SER A 45 -0.73 8.44 21.97
N LEU A 46 0.26 7.88 22.66
CA LEU A 46 0.34 7.92 24.12
C LEU A 46 1.36 8.96 24.57
N GLY A 47 0.88 9.94 25.35
CA GLY A 47 1.72 10.95 25.98
C GLY A 47 1.54 10.97 27.50
N HIS A 48 2.06 12.00 28.16
CA HIS A 48 1.94 12.14 29.60
C HIS A 48 0.48 12.38 30.01
N GLY A 49 -0.03 11.53 30.89
CA GLY A 49 -1.32 11.74 31.52
C GLY A 49 -1.25 12.73 32.69
N PRO A 50 -2.41 13.22 33.17
CA PRO A 50 -2.48 14.13 34.32
C PRO A 50 -2.15 13.45 35.65
N ARG A 51 -2.03 12.12 35.67
CA ARG A 51 -1.70 11.33 36.85
C ARG A 51 -0.19 11.13 36.94
N GLU A 52 0.40 11.62 38.03
CA GLU A 52 1.69 11.12 38.48
C GLU A 52 1.51 9.68 38.97
N VAL A 53 2.14 8.73 38.29
CA VAL A 53 2.10 7.31 38.64
C VAL A 53 3.43 6.91 39.25
N ASP A 54 3.34 6.09 40.31
CA ASP A 54 4.49 5.46 40.96
C ASP A 54 5.39 4.76 39.92
N PRO A 55 6.70 5.07 39.87
CA PRO A 55 7.66 4.39 39.02
C PRO A 55 7.62 2.85 39.14
N ALA A 56 7.20 2.31 40.30
CA ALA A 56 7.07 0.87 40.52
C ALA A 56 5.89 0.22 39.77
N ALA A 57 4.85 0.98 39.40
CA ALA A 57 3.67 0.46 38.69
C ALA A 57 3.89 0.32 37.16
N ARG A 58 4.90 1.00 36.60
CA ARG A 58 5.23 0.96 35.17
C ARG A 58 5.74 -0.41 34.66
N PRO A 59 6.63 -1.13 35.37
CA PRO A 59 7.03 -2.47 34.95
C PRO A 59 5.88 -3.49 35.07
N GLU A 60 4.98 -3.33 36.03
CA GLU A 60 3.79 -4.20 36.18
C GLU A 60 2.83 -4.04 34.99
N ALA A 61 2.51 -2.81 34.61
CA ALA A 61 1.69 -2.54 33.43
C ALA A 61 2.34 -3.04 32.12
N THR A 62 3.68 -3.04 32.04
CA THR A 62 4.38 -3.62 30.88
C THR A 62 4.21 -5.14 30.82
N ALA A 63 4.32 -5.81 31.97
CA ALA A 63 4.13 -7.25 32.06
C ALA A 63 2.70 -7.65 31.68
N GLU A 64 1.71 -6.91 32.18
CA GLU A 64 0.30 -7.10 31.87
C GLU A 64 0.01 -6.86 30.37
N LEU A 65 0.51 -5.76 29.79
CA LEU A 65 0.37 -5.51 28.35
C LEU A 65 0.96 -6.67 27.53
N ARG A 66 2.14 -7.17 27.91
CA ARG A 66 2.78 -8.29 27.22
C ARG A 66 1.94 -9.56 27.32
N GLU A 67 1.40 -9.87 28.50
CA GLU A 67 0.53 -11.04 28.68
C GLU A 67 -0.74 -10.93 27.84
N TYR A 68 -1.36 -9.75 27.84
CA TYR A 68 -2.52 -9.45 27.02
C TYR A 68 -2.27 -9.66 25.52
N LEU A 69 -1.14 -9.12 25.01
CA LEU A 69 -0.72 -9.28 23.62
C LEU A 69 -0.49 -10.75 23.26
N VAL A 70 0.10 -11.54 24.17
CA VAL A 70 0.31 -12.98 23.97
C VAL A 70 -1.01 -13.74 23.92
N GLU A 71 -1.93 -13.45 24.86
CA GLU A 71 -3.23 -14.11 24.96
C GLU A 71 -4.07 -13.89 23.69
N HIS A 72 -4.06 -12.66 23.16
CA HIS A 72 -4.85 -12.27 21.99
C HIS A 72 -4.05 -12.39 20.67
N SER A 73 -2.79 -12.87 20.72
CA SER A 73 -1.90 -12.95 19.55
C SER A 73 -1.74 -11.62 18.81
N LEU A 74 -1.76 -10.52 19.55
CA LEU A 74 -1.63 -9.16 19.04
C LEU A 74 -0.17 -8.76 18.92
N THR A 75 0.13 -8.07 17.84
CA THR A 75 1.45 -7.51 17.54
C THR A 75 1.44 -6.02 17.80
N LEU A 76 2.45 -5.57 18.53
CA LEU A 76 2.61 -4.18 18.91
C LEU A 76 3.99 -3.67 18.48
N VAL A 77 4.01 -2.57 17.74
CA VAL A 77 5.22 -1.80 17.43
C VAL A 77 5.09 -0.45 18.10
N ILE A 78 6.07 -0.08 18.92
CA ILE A 78 6.11 1.21 19.60
C ILE A 78 7.27 2.03 19.04
N VAL A 79 6.94 3.22 18.55
CA VAL A 79 7.87 4.26 18.15
C VAL A 79 7.97 5.26 19.30
N PRO A 80 9.06 5.24 20.09
CA PRO A 80 9.23 6.15 21.21
C PRO A 80 9.28 7.61 20.76
N ALA A 81 8.65 8.51 21.51
CA ALA A 81 8.72 9.96 21.26
C ALA A 81 9.90 10.63 21.98
N GLY A 82 10.42 11.69 21.36
CA GLY A 82 11.46 12.59 21.93
C GLY A 82 12.90 12.19 21.62
N ASP A 83 13.86 12.91 22.22
CA ASP A 83 15.33 12.74 22.02
C ASP A 83 15.91 11.47 22.69
N GLY A 84 15.08 10.44 22.85
CA GLY A 84 15.50 9.15 23.37
C GLY A 84 16.41 8.38 22.39
N PRO A 85 16.92 7.22 22.81
CA PRO A 85 17.70 6.37 21.93
C PRO A 85 16.92 6.04 20.64
N PRO A 86 17.54 6.15 19.45
CA PRO A 86 16.89 5.90 18.16
C PRO A 86 16.53 4.41 18.00
N ARG A 87 15.33 4.03 18.43
CA ARG A 87 14.93 2.63 18.59
C ARG A 87 13.48 2.35 18.26
N LEU A 88 13.20 1.10 17.92
CA LEU A 88 11.86 0.52 17.99
C LEU A 88 11.72 -0.40 19.20
N VAL A 89 10.50 -0.49 19.73
CA VAL A 89 10.14 -1.50 20.73
C VAL A 89 9.04 -2.37 20.14
N VAL A 90 9.26 -3.68 20.08
CA VAL A 90 8.35 -4.61 19.40
C VAL A 90 7.89 -5.71 20.35
N ALA A 91 6.63 -6.11 20.24
CA ALA A 91 6.13 -7.37 20.78
C ALA A 91 5.39 -8.09 19.65
N ASP A 92 5.94 -9.21 19.21
CA ASP A 92 5.38 -10.02 18.13
C ASP A 92 5.20 -11.48 18.58
N PRO A 93 4.20 -11.78 19.43
CA PRO A 93 4.00 -13.12 19.97
C PRO A 93 3.65 -14.15 18.88
N ALA A 94 3.06 -13.71 17.77
CA ALA A 94 2.63 -14.57 16.67
C ALA A 94 3.69 -14.73 15.56
N GLY A 95 4.76 -13.92 15.56
CA GLY A 95 5.83 -13.96 14.56
C GLY A 95 5.35 -13.49 13.18
N VAL A 96 4.47 -12.49 13.14
CA VAL A 96 3.84 -12.01 11.90
C VAL A 96 4.62 -10.90 11.21
N LEU A 97 5.55 -10.23 11.90
CA LEU A 97 6.38 -9.19 11.31
C LEU A 97 7.50 -9.82 10.47
N PRO A 98 7.55 -9.56 9.15
CA PRO A 98 8.50 -10.22 8.25
C PRO A 98 9.95 -9.82 8.50
N TRP A 99 10.20 -8.60 8.98
CA TRP A 99 11.54 -8.08 9.28
C TRP A 99 12.00 -8.35 10.73
N TYR A 100 11.10 -8.79 11.62
CA TYR A 100 11.39 -8.99 13.05
C TYR A 100 11.30 -10.46 13.46
N THR A 101 12.42 -11.19 13.37
CA THR A 101 12.47 -12.63 13.73
C THR A 101 13.47 -12.94 14.85
N PRO A 102 13.33 -12.33 16.04
CA PRO A 102 14.24 -12.64 17.14
C PRO A 102 13.95 -14.03 17.75
N PRO A 103 14.96 -14.72 18.32
CA PRO A 103 14.77 -15.96 19.07
C PRO A 103 13.90 -15.83 20.33
N ASN A 104 13.61 -14.61 20.80
CA ASN A 104 12.69 -14.34 21.90
C ASN A 104 11.86 -13.08 21.60
N PRO A 105 10.72 -13.22 20.90
CA PRO A 105 9.97 -12.10 20.35
C PRO A 105 9.14 -11.31 21.39
N THR A 106 8.91 -11.89 22.57
CA THR A 106 8.24 -11.21 23.69
C THR A 106 9.24 -10.63 24.70
N GLY A 107 10.52 -10.99 24.58
CA GLY A 107 11.59 -10.50 25.44
C GLY A 107 11.48 -10.93 26.89
N LYS A 108 10.85 -12.09 27.19
CA LYS A 108 10.84 -12.64 28.56
C LYS A 108 12.27 -12.73 29.07
N HIS A 109 12.55 -12.04 30.16
CA HIS A 109 13.89 -11.91 30.70
C HIS A 109 14.22 -13.13 31.55
N GLU A 110 15.39 -13.73 31.33
CA GLU A 110 15.91 -14.75 32.24
C GLU A 110 16.66 -14.03 33.38
N PRO A 111 16.36 -14.34 34.65
CA PRO A 111 17.02 -13.70 35.79
C PRO A 111 18.54 -13.81 35.69
N GLY A 112 19.24 -12.66 35.74
CA GLY A 112 20.71 -12.60 35.73
C GLY A 112 21.37 -12.49 34.35
N ARG A 113 20.59 -12.41 33.26
CA ARG A 113 21.12 -12.03 31.93
C ARG A 113 20.99 -10.53 31.70
N ALA A 114 21.74 -9.97 30.75
CA ALA A 114 21.48 -8.61 30.30
C ALA A 114 20.23 -8.58 29.41
N ARG A 115 19.57 -7.43 29.36
CA ARG A 115 18.38 -7.28 28.53
C ARG A 115 18.81 -7.21 27.06
N ARG A 116 18.06 -7.84 26.15
CA ARG A 116 18.52 -8.08 24.78
C ARG A 116 18.00 -7.04 23.79
N GLY A 117 18.80 -6.71 22.79
CA GLY A 117 18.42 -5.91 21.62
C GLY A 117 19.05 -6.44 20.34
N TYR A 118 18.53 -5.98 19.21
CA TYR A 118 19.01 -6.32 17.87
C TYR A 118 19.29 -5.03 17.11
N VAL A 119 20.46 -4.92 16.50
CA VAL A 119 20.82 -3.73 15.71
C VAL A 119 20.31 -3.88 14.28
N PHE A 120 19.84 -2.80 13.69
CA PHE A 120 19.43 -2.81 12.29
C PHE A 120 20.64 -2.98 11.38
N GLU A 121 20.48 -3.71 10.28
CA GLU A 121 21.51 -3.85 9.25
C GLU A 121 21.90 -2.50 8.63
N ASP A 122 23.16 -2.39 8.20
CA ASP A 122 23.75 -1.20 7.57
C ASP A 122 23.75 0.09 8.42
N THR A 123 23.46 -0.01 9.71
CA THR A 123 23.51 1.12 10.65
C THR A 123 24.89 1.35 11.28
N TYR A 124 25.07 2.52 11.89
CA TYR A 124 26.26 2.83 12.70
C TYR A 124 26.41 1.83 13.85
N SER A 125 25.32 1.49 14.53
CA SER A 125 25.34 0.60 15.69
C SER A 125 25.76 -0.82 15.31
N GLN A 126 25.32 -1.34 14.16
CA GLN A 126 25.81 -2.61 13.62
C GLN A 126 27.31 -2.58 13.34
N ARG A 127 27.80 -1.54 12.66
CA ARG A 127 29.23 -1.40 12.34
C ARG A 127 30.12 -1.38 13.58
N ARG A 128 29.68 -0.70 14.65
CA ARG A 128 30.41 -0.65 15.93
C ARG A 128 30.38 -2.00 16.66
N TRP A 129 29.21 -2.63 16.74
CA TRP A 129 29.04 -3.93 17.39
C TRP A 129 29.88 -5.03 16.70
N ARG A 130 29.87 -5.09 15.35
CA ARG A 130 30.70 -6.04 14.59
C ARG A 130 32.21 -5.84 14.81
N ARG A 131 32.65 -4.64 15.19
CA ARG A 131 34.04 -4.32 15.56
C ARG A 131 34.36 -4.64 17.02
N GLY A 132 33.48 -5.31 17.75
CA GLY A 132 33.63 -5.64 19.17
C GLY A 132 33.52 -4.42 20.09
N SER A 133 32.99 -3.29 19.61
CA SER A 133 32.81 -2.08 20.40
C SER A 133 31.35 -1.90 20.80
N SER A 134 31.08 -1.46 22.03
CA SER A 134 29.74 -1.06 22.44
C SER A 134 29.29 0.18 21.66
N PRO A 135 28.16 0.15 20.94
CA PRO A 135 27.66 1.30 20.20
C PRO A 135 27.06 2.36 21.14
N THR A 136 27.49 3.61 20.98
CA THR A 136 27.07 4.75 21.83
C THR A 136 25.56 5.02 21.78
N LEU A 137 24.90 4.68 20.66
CA LEU A 137 23.46 4.93 20.45
C LEU A 137 22.57 3.85 21.10
N VAL A 138 23.17 2.78 21.62
CA VAL A 138 22.47 1.74 22.36
C VAL A 138 22.80 1.90 23.86
N PRO A 139 21.79 2.01 24.75
CA PRO A 139 22.03 2.10 26.19
C PRO A 139 22.84 0.92 26.71
N ALA A 140 23.72 1.16 27.69
CA ALA A 140 24.62 0.14 28.26
C ALA A 140 23.89 -1.04 28.92
N GLU A 141 22.63 -0.87 29.29
CA GLU A 141 21.76 -1.89 29.87
C GLU A 141 21.30 -2.95 28.84
N ILE A 142 21.52 -2.69 27.55
CA ILE A 142 21.08 -3.53 26.44
C ILE A 142 22.28 -4.25 25.83
N GLU A 143 22.26 -5.58 25.92
CA GLU A 143 23.18 -6.47 25.22
C GLU A 143 22.65 -6.73 23.80
N ILE A 144 23.48 -6.45 22.80
CA ILE A 144 23.14 -6.71 21.40
C ILE A 144 23.44 -8.18 21.09
N VAL A 145 22.40 -8.92 20.71
CA VAL A 145 22.47 -10.37 20.50
C VAL A 145 22.46 -10.74 19.01
N GLY A 146 22.10 -9.81 18.12
CA GLY A 146 22.08 -10.07 16.69
C GLY A 146 21.73 -8.85 15.85
N THR A 147 21.53 -9.11 14.55
CA THR A 147 21.08 -8.13 13.57
C THR A 147 19.70 -8.49 13.03
N VAL A 148 18.95 -7.47 12.62
CA VAL A 148 17.67 -7.61 11.92
C VAL A 148 17.62 -6.64 10.75
N SER A 149 16.91 -7.01 9.69
CA SER A 149 16.65 -6.08 8.59
C SER A 149 15.82 -4.90 9.10
N PRO A 150 16.20 -3.65 8.76
CA PRO A 150 15.34 -2.51 9.03
C PRO A 150 14.05 -2.64 8.20
N PRO A 151 12.89 -2.24 8.75
CA PRO A 151 11.75 -1.91 7.90
C PRO A 151 12.12 -0.72 7.00
N GLU A 152 11.42 -0.58 5.86
CA GLU A 152 11.62 0.56 4.97
C GLU A 152 11.43 1.89 5.73
N ASP A 153 12.27 2.88 5.41
CA ASP A 153 12.34 4.21 6.05
C ASP A 153 12.72 4.25 7.55
N ALA A 154 13.39 3.21 8.06
CA ALA A 154 13.97 3.18 9.41
C ALA A 154 15.35 3.85 9.54
N ASP A 155 15.74 4.75 8.62
CA ASP A 155 17.11 5.28 8.49
C ASP A 155 17.65 5.97 9.74
N ASP A 156 16.76 6.61 10.50
CA ASP A 156 17.12 7.28 11.77
C ASP A 156 17.19 6.31 12.95
N LEU A 157 16.66 5.09 12.81
CA LEU A 157 16.62 4.07 13.85
C LEU A 157 17.90 3.24 13.84
N GLN A 158 18.38 2.86 15.02
CA GLN A 158 19.66 2.16 15.16
C GLN A 158 19.52 0.72 15.66
N TYR A 159 18.46 0.46 16.43
CA TYR A 159 18.22 -0.85 16.99
C TYR A 159 16.73 -1.06 17.31
N VAL A 160 16.36 -2.32 17.44
CA VAL A 160 15.06 -2.74 17.97
C VAL A 160 15.29 -3.54 19.24
N ARG A 161 14.36 -3.40 20.19
CA ARG A 161 14.33 -4.26 21.37
C ARG A 161 12.93 -4.86 21.54
N PRO A 162 12.82 -6.06 22.13
CA PRO A 162 11.52 -6.54 22.55
C PRO A 162 10.95 -5.65 23.68
N LEU A 163 9.63 -5.69 23.85
CA LEU A 163 8.93 -4.99 24.94
C LEU A 163 9.54 -5.33 26.31
N GLY A 164 9.74 -6.62 26.57
CA GLY A 164 10.49 -7.12 27.73
C GLY A 164 9.91 -6.68 29.07
N GLU A 165 10.77 -6.30 30.01
CA GLU A 165 10.42 -5.77 31.35
C GLU A 165 10.83 -4.31 31.52
N TYR A 166 10.97 -3.60 30.41
CA TYR A 166 11.28 -2.17 30.42
C TYR A 166 10.01 -1.38 30.70
N PRO A 167 10.10 -0.23 31.39
CA PRO A 167 8.94 0.66 31.46
C PRO A 167 8.49 1.04 30.03
N LEU A 168 7.17 1.05 29.85
CA LEU A 168 6.53 1.49 28.62
C LEU A 168 7.04 2.87 28.20
N PRO A 169 7.53 3.05 26.97
CA PRO A 169 7.97 4.35 26.49
C PRO A 169 6.78 5.21 26.06
N LEU A 170 6.91 6.53 26.13
CA LEU A 170 5.97 7.45 25.48
C LEU A 170 6.12 7.34 23.97
N GLY A 171 5.06 7.60 23.21
CA GLY A 171 5.12 7.69 21.76
C GLY A 171 3.93 7.04 21.05
N GLN A 172 4.19 6.58 19.83
CA GLN A 172 3.16 6.02 18.95
C GLN A 172 3.18 4.49 19.07
N TYR A 173 2.02 3.92 19.34
CA TYR A 173 1.79 2.49 19.51
C TYR A 173 0.96 2.02 18.34
N LEU A 174 1.52 1.18 17.48
CA LEU A 174 0.84 0.57 16.34
C LEU A 174 0.47 -0.86 16.71
N VAL A 175 -0.82 -1.17 16.69
CA VAL A 175 -1.35 -2.49 17.02
C VAL A 175 -2.10 -3.04 15.82
N ASN A 176 -1.94 -4.33 15.53
CA ASN A 176 -2.64 -5.03 14.46
C ASN A 176 -4.10 -5.43 14.81
N THR A 177 -4.85 -4.53 15.45
CA THR A 177 -6.29 -4.70 15.70
C THR A 177 -7.06 -3.40 15.54
N ASP A 178 -8.34 -3.50 15.16
CA ASP A 178 -9.31 -2.41 15.17
C ASP A 178 -10.50 -2.67 16.12
N ASP A 179 -10.45 -3.77 16.90
CA ASP A 179 -11.48 -4.11 17.86
C ASP A 179 -11.51 -3.09 19.00
N PRO A 180 -12.64 -2.40 19.23
CA PRO A 180 -12.74 -1.40 20.27
C PRO A 180 -12.56 -1.98 21.69
N GLY A 181 -12.84 -3.27 21.90
CA GLY A 181 -12.62 -3.93 23.20
C GLY A 181 -11.14 -4.11 23.49
N GLU A 182 -10.40 -4.67 22.54
CA GLU A 182 -8.95 -4.87 22.66
C GLU A 182 -8.19 -3.55 22.79
N LEU A 183 -8.57 -2.54 22.01
CA LEU A 183 -7.98 -1.20 22.10
C LEU A 183 -8.29 -0.52 23.44
N ALA A 184 -9.47 -0.74 24.00
CA ALA A 184 -9.84 -0.18 25.31
C ALA A 184 -9.00 -0.79 26.43
N GLU A 185 -8.74 -2.10 26.39
CA GLU A 185 -7.90 -2.79 27.38
C GLU A 185 -6.43 -2.33 27.30
N ILE A 186 -5.87 -2.27 26.09
CA ILE A 186 -4.51 -1.74 25.87
C ILE A 186 -4.40 -0.31 26.40
N ARG A 187 -5.44 0.51 26.18
CA ARG A 187 -5.49 1.88 26.66
C ARG A 187 -5.61 1.94 28.19
N ASP A 188 -6.41 1.08 28.81
CA ASP A 188 -6.54 1.00 30.27
C ASP A 188 -5.20 0.65 30.93
N ILE A 189 -4.50 -0.36 30.39
CA ILE A 189 -3.17 -0.75 30.86
C ILE A 189 -2.18 0.43 30.73
N ALA A 190 -2.21 1.15 29.60
CA ALA A 190 -1.40 2.35 29.41
C ALA A 190 -1.77 3.50 30.37
N TYR A 191 -3.07 3.71 30.65
CA TYR A 191 -3.53 4.70 31.62
C TYR A 191 -3.03 4.38 33.04
N ARG A 192 -3.06 3.10 33.44
CA ARG A 192 -2.53 2.63 34.72
C ARG A 192 -1.02 2.87 34.85
N ALA A 193 -0.28 2.82 33.74
CA ALA A 193 1.14 3.18 33.68
C ALA A 193 1.42 4.70 33.74
N GLY A 194 0.37 5.55 33.70
CA GLY A 194 0.46 7.01 33.76
C GLY A 194 0.46 7.72 32.42
N PHE A 195 0.12 7.02 31.35
CA PHE A 195 -0.06 7.64 30.04
C PHE A 195 -1.48 8.19 29.87
N ALA A 196 -1.66 9.11 28.93
CA ALA A 196 -2.96 9.45 28.41
C ALA A 196 -2.95 9.35 26.89
N ASP A 197 -4.09 8.90 26.34
CA ASP A 197 -4.30 8.87 24.90
C ASP A 197 -4.62 10.27 24.37
N PHE A 198 -3.87 10.68 23.36
CA PHE A 198 -4.06 11.92 22.63
C PHE A 198 -4.82 11.71 21.31
N SER A 199 -4.69 10.53 20.69
CA SER A 199 -5.39 10.23 19.44
C SER A 199 -5.37 8.73 19.13
N THR A 200 -6.53 8.22 18.71
CA THR A 200 -6.67 6.92 18.07
C THR A 200 -6.98 7.11 16.60
N GLU A 201 -6.07 6.69 15.75
CA GLU A 201 -6.19 6.81 14.31
C GLU A 201 -6.15 5.42 13.69
N ARG A 202 -7.22 5.05 12.99
CA ARG A 202 -7.20 3.85 12.15
C ARG A 202 -6.40 4.19 10.91
N VAL A 203 -5.56 3.27 10.46
CA VAL A 203 -4.79 3.44 9.21
C VAL A 203 -5.32 2.44 8.17
N PRO A 204 -6.56 2.59 7.66
CA PRO A 204 -7.06 1.65 6.66
C PRO A 204 -6.46 1.97 5.30
N LEU A 205 -5.92 0.93 4.64
CA LEU A 205 -5.32 1.03 3.31
C LEU A 205 -6.19 1.79 2.30
N TRP A 206 -7.52 1.56 2.30
CA TRP A 206 -8.41 2.23 1.35
C TRP A 206 -8.52 3.74 1.56
N GLN A 207 -8.46 4.23 2.80
CA GLN A 207 -8.43 5.68 3.03
C GLN A 207 -7.10 6.26 2.59
N HIS A 208 -5.99 5.57 2.90
CA HIS A 208 -4.66 5.96 2.46
C HIS A 208 -4.58 6.08 0.93
N LEU A 209 -4.99 5.04 0.18
CA LEU A 209 -5.04 5.07 -1.29
C LEU A 209 -5.96 6.17 -1.86
N ARG A 210 -7.04 6.51 -1.16
CA ARG A 210 -7.99 7.54 -1.61
C ARG A 210 -7.44 8.94 -1.40
N ASP A 211 -6.77 9.16 -0.29
CA ASP A 211 -6.24 10.47 0.11
C ASP A 211 -4.86 10.73 -0.52
N ASP A 212 -4.23 9.69 -1.07
CA ASP A 212 -3.00 9.81 -1.85
C ASP A 212 -3.21 10.66 -3.13
N PRO A 213 -2.52 11.80 -3.25
CA PRO A 213 -2.65 12.70 -4.39
C PRO A 213 -2.15 12.09 -5.71
N LEU A 214 -1.20 11.16 -5.66
CA LEU A 214 -0.66 10.46 -6.82
C LEU A 214 -1.69 9.47 -7.38
N VAL A 215 -2.35 8.70 -6.51
CA VAL A 215 -3.44 7.80 -6.91
C VAL A 215 -4.62 8.61 -7.47
N GLY A 216 -5.02 9.69 -6.79
CA GLY A 216 -6.10 10.56 -7.24
C GLY A 216 -5.85 11.21 -8.61
N SER A 217 -4.63 11.74 -8.81
CA SER A 217 -4.26 12.41 -10.07
C SER A 217 -4.15 11.42 -11.24
N THR A 218 -3.49 10.28 -11.06
CA THR A 218 -3.36 9.24 -12.10
C THR A 218 -4.71 8.61 -12.44
N GLY A 219 -5.57 8.37 -11.45
CA GLY A 219 -6.95 7.91 -11.66
C GLY A 219 -7.78 8.91 -12.48
N THR A 220 -7.64 10.21 -12.18
CA THR A 220 -8.31 11.28 -12.95
C THR A 220 -7.82 11.33 -14.40
N LEU A 221 -6.50 11.22 -14.62
CA LEU A 221 -5.92 11.18 -15.97
C LEU A 221 -6.39 9.95 -16.75
N LEU A 222 -6.45 8.78 -16.12
CA LEU A 222 -6.97 7.57 -16.74
C LEU A 222 -8.45 7.72 -17.12
N GLY A 223 -9.27 8.29 -16.23
CA GLY A 223 -10.68 8.58 -16.50
C GLY A 223 -10.87 9.55 -17.67
N ALA A 224 -10.10 10.65 -17.70
CA ALA A 224 -10.10 11.60 -18.81
C ALA A 224 -9.64 10.94 -20.13
N GLY A 225 -8.60 10.10 -20.07
CA GLY A 225 -8.12 9.30 -21.20
C GLY A 225 -9.18 8.35 -21.76
N CYS A 226 -9.93 7.67 -20.89
CA CYS A 226 -11.05 6.82 -21.29
C CYS A 226 -12.16 7.63 -21.96
N LEU A 227 -12.49 8.81 -21.44
CA LEU A 227 -13.47 9.73 -22.03
C LEU A 227 -13.03 10.20 -23.42
N ALA A 228 -11.76 10.60 -23.57
CA ALA A 228 -11.18 11.00 -24.85
C ALA A 228 -11.19 9.85 -25.86
N ALA A 229 -10.79 8.64 -25.45
CA ALA A 229 -10.81 7.44 -26.28
C ALA A 229 -12.23 7.09 -26.73
N MET A 230 -13.20 7.16 -25.82
CA MET A 230 -14.62 6.97 -26.13
C MET A 230 -15.09 7.93 -27.23
N LEU A 231 -14.85 9.24 -27.07
CA LEU A 231 -15.25 10.25 -28.04
C LEU A 231 -14.57 10.01 -29.39
N PHE A 232 -13.26 9.76 -29.38
CA PHE A 232 -12.50 9.47 -30.59
C PHE A 232 -13.01 8.23 -31.34
N TRP A 233 -13.30 7.15 -30.61
CA TRP A 233 -13.84 5.92 -31.17
C TRP A 233 -15.26 6.07 -31.70
N THR A 234 -16.12 6.80 -30.99
CA THR A 234 -17.49 7.09 -31.46
C THR A 234 -17.47 7.87 -32.77
N LEU A 235 -16.61 8.89 -32.88
CA LEU A 235 -16.45 9.66 -34.12
C LEU A 235 -15.95 8.78 -35.26
N GLY A 236 -14.92 7.97 -35.03
CA GLY A 236 -14.42 7.06 -36.07
C GLY A 236 -15.44 5.99 -36.50
N LEU A 237 -16.37 5.62 -35.63
CA LEU A 237 -17.48 4.73 -35.99
C LEU A 237 -18.60 5.48 -36.74
N ARG A 238 -18.83 6.74 -36.41
CA ARG A 238 -19.77 7.61 -37.15
C ARG A 238 -19.30 7.93 -38.56
N ASP A 239 -18.00 7.99 -38.81
CA ASP A 239 -17.46 8.09 -40.18
C ASP A 239 -17.91 6.89 -41.04
N ARG A 240 -18.21 5.75 -40.42
CA ARG A 240 -18.76 4.55 -41.07
C ARG A 240 -20.29 4.46 -40.99
N ALA A 241 -20.98 5.55 -40.66
CA ALA A 241 -22.44 5.57 -40.56
C ALA A 241 -23.13 5.17 -41.88
N GLY A 242 -22.53 5.47 -43.04
CA GLY A 242 -23.04 5.04 -44.35
C GLY A 242 -23.07 3.51 -44.50
N GLU A 243 -22.02 2.82 -44.08
CA GLU A 243 -21.92 1.36 -44.08
C GLU A 243 -22.97 0.74 -43.14
N PHE A 244 -23.14 1.32 -41.95
CA PHE A 244 -24.15 0.86 -41.00
C PHE A 244 -25.57 1.12 -41.49
N ALA A 245 -25.84 2.26 -42.12
CA ALA A 245 -27.15 2.58 -42.70
C ALA A 245 -27.55 1.57 -43.77
N ILE A 246 -26.63 1.21 -44.68
CA ILE A 246 -26.87 0.17 -45.70
C ILE A 246 -27.20 -1.16 -45.04
N ARG A 247 -26.40 -1.61 -44.06
CA ARG A 247 -26.65 -2.88 -43.36
C ARG A 247 -27.97 -2.89 -42.60
N THR A 248 -28.36 -1.79 -41.98
CA THR A 248 -29.67 -1.68 -41.32
C THR A 248 -30.82 -1.74 -42.32
N ARG A 249 -30.68 -1.18 -43.52
CA ARG A 249 -31.69 -1.28 -44.60
C ARG A 249 -31.85 -2.72 -45.11
N HIS A 250 -30.80 -3.53 -45.06
CA HIS A 250 -30.85 -4.96 -45.36
C HIS A 250 -31.22 -5.86 -44.16
N GLY A 251 -31.83 -5.30 -43.11
CA GLY A 251 -32.38 -6.07 -41.99
C GLY A 251 -31.43 -6.37 -40.84
N ALA A 252 -30.23 -5.77 -40.79
CA ALA A 252 -29.35 -5.92 -39.63
C ALA A 252 -29.90 -5.15 -38.42
N THR A 253 -30.10 -5.84 -37.31
CA THR A 253 -30.45 -5.22 -36.03
C THR A 253 -29.25 -4.53 -35.39
N ARG A 254 -29.49 -3.47 -34.60
CA ARG A 254 -28.43 -2.72 -33.90
C ARG A 254 -27.58 -3.59 -32.99
N ALA A 255 -28.21 -4.50 -32.25
CA ALA A 255 -27.51 -5.45 -31.39
C ALA A 255 -26.55 -6.36 -32.17
N ARG A 256 -26.93 -6.76 -33.40
CA ARG A 256 -26.09 -7.58 -34.28
C ARG A 256 -24.87 -6.81 -34.79
N LEU A 257 -25.02 -5.52 -35.09
CA LEU A 257 -23.90 -4.65 -35.48
C LEU A 257 -22.91 -4.45 -34.33
N VAL A 258 -23.41 -4.17 -33.12
CA VAL A 258 -22.56 -4.04 -31.92
C VAL A 258 -21.83 -5.35 -31.64
N ARG A 259 -22.54 -6.49 -31.63
CA ARG A 259 -21.95 -7.83 -31.40
C ARG A 259 -20.89 -8.21 -32.44
N GLN A 260 -20.97 -7.66 -33.65
CA GLN A 260 -19.98 -7.91 -34.70
C GLN A 260 -18.76 -6.99 -34.59
N VAL A 261 -18.95 -5.73 -34.22
CA VAL A 261 -17.88 -4.71 -34.20
C VAL A 261 -17.10 -4.75 -32.88
N TRP A 262 -17.77 -4.97 -31.76
CA TRP A 262 -17.16 -4.98 -30.43
C TRP A 262 -15.98 -5.96 -30.31
N PRO A 263 -16.12 -7.28 -30.57
CA PRO A 263 -15.02 -8.23 -30.37
C PRO A 263 -13.86 -8.02 -31.34
N ARG A 264 -14.10 -7.43 -32.52
CA ARG A 264 -13.06 -7.14 -33.52
C ARG A 264 -12.12 -6.02 -33.10
N GLY A 265 -12.51 -5.17 -32.16
CA GLY A 265 -11.67 -4.09 -31.64
C GLY A 265 -10.72 -4.52 -30.52
N LEU A 266 -11.10 -5.55 -29.76
CA LEU A 266 -10.38 -5.96 -28.54
C LEU A 266 -8.93 -6.39 -28.78
N PRO A 267 -8.58 -7.17 -29.83
CA PRO A 267 -7.19 -7.58 -30.05
C PRO A 267 -6.25 -6.39 -30.30
N PHE A 268 -6.74 -5.35 -30.98
CA PHE A 268 -5.96 -4.13 -31.26
C PHE A 268 -5.79 -3.26 -30.01
N GLN A 269 -6.80 -3.24 -29.14
CA GLN A 269 -6.71 -2.56 -27.84
C GLN A 269 -5.74 -3.29 -26.92
N LEU A 270 -5.83 -4.63 -26.83
CA LEU A 270 -4.89 -5.45 -26.09
C LEU A 270 -3.45 -5.21 -26.57
N LEU A 271 -3.22 -5.26 -27.89
CA LEU A 271 -1.91 -4.99 -28.47
C LEU A 271 -1.40 -3.59 -28.09
N GLY A 272 -2.26 -2.58 -28.21
CA GLY A 272 -1.93 -1.22 -27.79
C GLY A 272 -1.55 -1.16 -26.31
N ILE A 273 -2.41 -1.67 -25.42
CA ILE A 273 -2.23 -1.64 -23.96
C ILE A 273 -0.92 -2.34 -23.57
N VAL A 274 -0.69 -3.55 -24.08
CA VAL A 274 0.55 -4.30 -23.81
C VAL A 274 1.77 -3.51 -24.26
N LEU A 275 1.72 -2.89 -25.44
CA LEU A 275 2.81 -2.06 -25.94
C LEU A 275 3.03 -0.81 -25.07
N GLY A 276 1.95 -0.15 -24.63
CA GLY A 276 2.01 0.99 -23.74
C GLY A 276 2.62 0.64 -22.38
N VAL A 277 2.16 -0.45 -21.77
CA VAL A 277 2.70 -0.95 -20.50
C VAL A 277 4.16 -1.37 -20.64
N ALA A 278 4.53 -2.04 -21.74
CA ALA A 278 5.91 -2.46 -21.98
C ALA A 278 6.85 -1.25 -22.14
N ILE A 279 6.42 -0.18 -22.83
CA ILE A 279 7.19 1.07 -22.94
C ILE A 279 7.37 1.71 -21.57
N THR A 280 6.30 1.80 -20.77
CA THR A 280 6.39 2.36 -19.41
C THR A 280 7.30 1.52 -18.52
N GLY A 281 7.16 0.18 -18.53
CA GLY A 281 8.03 -0.71 -17.76
C GLY A 281 9.50 -0.60 -18.16
N ALA A 282 9.79 -0.54 -19.46
CA ALA A 282 11.16 -0.31 -19.94
C ALA A 282 11.72 1.04 -19.46
N LEU A 283 10.88 2.08 -19.40
CA LEU A 283 11.27 3.40 -18.90
C LEU A 283 11.55 3.36 -17.38
N VAL A 284 10.72 2.66 -16.61
CA VAL A 284 10.93 2.47 -15.16
C VAL A 284 12.23 1.72 -14.89
N SER A 285 12.49 0.61 -15.60
CA SER A 285 13.75 -0.13 -15.46
C SER A 285 14.97 0.70 -15.88
N LEU A 286 14.83 1.53 -16.92
CA LEU A 286 15.90 2.42 -17.38
C LEU A 286 16.23 3.49 -16.34
N VAL A 287 15.21 4.11 -15.73
CA VAL A 287 15.39 5.12 -14.67
C VAL A 287 15.94 4.48 -13.40
N GLY A 288 15.45 3.31 -13.03
CA GLY A 288 15.92 2.56 -11.87
C GLY A 288 17.29 1.91 -12.05
N LEU A 289 17.87 1.97 -13.26
CA LEU A 289 19.15 1.33 -13.63
C LEU A 289 19.22 -0.15 -13.19
N ARG A 290 18.08 -0.83 -13.10
CA ARG A 290 17.96 -2.21 -12.61
C ARG A 290 17.00 -3.01 -13.48
N PRO A 291 17.24 -4.32 -13.67
CA PRO A 291 16.28 -5.19 -14.35
C PRO A 291 14.98 -5.29 -13.52
N PRO A 292 13.83 -5.47 -14.19
CA PRO A 292 12.56 -5.56 -13.48
C PRO A 292 12.50 -6.81 -12.60
N ASP A 293 12.13 -6.62 -11.34
CA ASP A 293 11.97 -7.69 -10.37
C ASP A 293 10.57 -8.32 -10.43
N ARG A 294 10.29 -9.28 -9.54
CA ARG A 294 9.01 -9.99 -9.53
C ARG A 294 7.84 -9.05 -9.25
N VAL A 295 8.02 -8.03 -8.42
CA VAL A 295 6.98 -7.08 -8.05
C VAL A 295 6.68 -6.17 -9.24
N ASP A 296 7.72 -5.69 -9.92
CA ASP A 296 7.58 -4.90 -11.16
C ASP A 296 6.74 -5.64 -12.22
N TRP A 297 6.96 -6.95 -12.37
CA TRP A 297 6.15 -7.79 -13.27
C TRP A 297 4.68 -7.91 -12.84
N LEU A 298 4.41 -7.99 -11.54
CA LEU A 298 3.04 -8.01 -11.00
C LEU A 298 2.34 -6.67 -11.24
N VAL A 299 3.03 -5.55 -11.04
CA VAL A 299 2.51 -4.20 -11.30
C VAL A 299 2.19 -4.03 -12.79
N MET A 300 3.08 -4.49 -13.68
CA MET A 300 2.82 -4.48 -15.12
C MET A 300 1.62 -5.37 -15.51
N ALA A 301 1.48 -6.55 -14.91
CA ALA A 301 0.33 -7.43 -15.14
C ALA A 301 -0.98 -6.78 -14.66
N ALA A 302 -0.95 -6.12 -13.49
CA ALA A 302 -2.06 -5.34 -12.96
C ALA A 302 -2.41 -4.17 -13.90
N ALA A 303 -1.42 -3.48 -14.45
CA ALA A 303 -1.61 -2.42 -15.42
C ALA A 303 -2.28 -2.90 -16.73
N VAL A 304 -1.84 -4.02 -17.29
CA VAL A 304 -2.49 -4.60 -18.48
C VAL A 304 -3.95 -4.97 -18.17
N THR A 305 -4.18 -5.60 -17.02
CA THR A 305 -5.51 -6.04 -16.60
C THR A 305 -6.44 -4.85 -16.36
N GLY A 306 -5.99 -3.84 -15.61
CA GLY A 306 -6.72 -2.59 -15.36
C GLY A 306 -7.01 -1.83 -16.65
N GLY A 307 -6.03 -1.72 -17.54
CA GLY A 307 -6.18 -1.07 -18.84
C GLY A 307 -7.24 -1.76 -19.71
N LEU A 308 -7.29 -3.09 -19.71
CA LEU A 308 -8.31 -3.85 -20.44
C LEU A 308 -9.69 -3.70 -19.81
N LEU A 309 -9.79 -3.76 -18.48
CA LEU A 309 -11.02 -3.55 -17.73
C LEU A 309 -11.59 -2.15 -17.95
N ALA A 310 -10.74 -1.15 -18.18
CA ALA A 310 -11.17 0.19 -18.59
C ALA A 310 -11.53 0.25 -20.09
N ALA A 311 -10.66 -0.22 -20.97
CA ALA A 311 -10.83 -0.06 -22.42
C ALA A 311 -12.00 -0.86 -23.01
N ALA A 312 -12.23 -2.09 -22.54
CA ALA A 312 -13.30 -2.97 -23.06
C ALA A 312 -14.72 -2.39 -22.88
N PRO A 313 -15.14 -1.90 -21.70
CA PRO A 313 -16.43 -1.25 -21.52
C PRO A 313 -16.48 0.11 -22.24
N THR A 314 -15.39 0.89 -22.25
CA THR A 314 -15.32 2.14 -23.01
C THR A 314 -15.55 1.91 -24.50
N TRP A 315 -14.97 0.85 -25.05
CA TRP A 315 -15.17 0.44 -26.43
C TRP A 315 -16.59 -0.06 -26.69
N LEU A 316 -17.15 -0.87 -25.79
CA LEU A 316 -18.54 -1.28 -25.88
C LEU A 316 -19.46 -0.05 -25.95
N LEU A 317 -19.27 0.91 -25.05
CA LEU A 317 -20.04 2.15 -25.01
C LEU A 317 -19.87 2.95 -26.31
N ALA A 318 -18.64 3.04 -26.82
CA ALA A 318 -18.35 3.71 -28.08
C ALA A 318 -19.02 3.02 -29.27
N THR A 319 -19.07 1.68 -29.31
CA THR A 319 -19.78 0.92 -30.35
C THR A 319 -21.28 1.10 -30.29
N VAL A 320 -21.86 1.11 -29.10
CA VAL A 320 -23.30 1.37 -28.90
C VAL A 320 -23.68 2.77 -29.38
N LEU A 321 -22.88 3.78 -29.06
CA LEU A 321 -23.15 5.17 -29.44
C LEU A 321 -22.82 5.45 -30.92
N GLY A 322 -21.73 4.88 -31.44
CA GLY A 322 -21.28 5.06 -32.82
C GLY A 322 -22.20 4.40 -33.85
N THR A 323 -22.88 3.31 -33.47
CA THR A 323 -23.85 2.60 -34.33
C THR A 323 -25.26 3.20 -34.28
N ARG A 324 -25.51 4.25 -33.47
CA ARG A 324 -26.78 4.98 -33.50
C ARG A 324 -26.86 5.79 -34.81
N VAL A 325 -27.60 5.24 -35.77
CA VAL A 325 -28.03 6.00 -36.96
C VAL A 325 -29.00 7.08 -36.49
N ARG A 326 -28.67 8.35 -36.76
CA ARG A 326 -29.59 9.46 -36.57
C ARG A 326 -30.73 9.23 -37.57
N SER A 327 -31.92 8.88 -37.07
CA SER A 327 -33.13 8.85 -37.89
C SER A 327 -33.42 10.29 -38.27
N GLY A 328 -32.81 10.73 -39.38
CA GLY A 328 -33.11 12.00 -40.02
C GLY A 328 -34.58 11.97 -40.42
N VAL A 329 -35.37 12.74 -39.69
CA VAL A 329 -36.62 13.32 -40.16
C VAL A 329 -36.34 13.94 -41.52
N GLY A 330 -37.00 13.37 -42.53
CA GLY A 330 -36.86 13.71 -43.93
C GLY A 330 -37.93 12.97 -44.71
N ARG A 331 -39.18 13.09 -44.26
CA ARG A 331 -40.31 12.97 -45.18
C ARG A 331 -40.24 14.23 -46.05
N ALA A 332 -39.82 14.06 -47.29
CA ALA A 332 -40.20 14.98 -48.34
C ALA A 332 -41.70 14.78 -48.55
N GLU A 333 -42.48 15.78 -48.15
CA GLU A 333 -43.71 16.20 -48.82
C GLU A 333 -43.55 17.68 -49.14
#